data_AF-K0Z687-F1
#
_entry.id   AF-K0Z687-F1
#
_cell.length_a   1.000
_cell.length_b   1.000
_cell.length_c   1.000
_cell.angle_alpha   90.00
_cell.angle_beta   90.00
_cell.angle_gamma   90.00
#
_symmetry.space_group_name_H-M   'P 1'
#
loop_
_entity.id
_entity.type
_entity.pdbx_description
1 polymer ?
#
loop_
_entity_poly.entity_id
_entity_poly.type
_entity_poly.pdbx_seq_one_letter_code
_entity_poly.pdbx_strand_id
1 'polypeptide(L)'
;MTVAQYMFLHSETRSDLGQLLGVTGQNISRRLHGYAKWSAEELLTIATNYGLTPNDLMPTRGVDGSWIPAPFVPGNAKTPALAGATQSHLWESNPRPIHYE
;
A
#
# COMPACT_ATOMS: atom_id res chain seq x y z
N MET A 1 -0.45 4.49 -0.46
CA MET A 1 -0.36 3.82 0.85
C MET A 1 0.65 2.69 0.74
N THR A 2 1.45 2.49 1.79
CA THR A 2 2.68 1.67 1.78
C THR A 2 2.41 0.16 1.65
N VAL A 3 1.28 -0.33 2.17
CA VAL A 3 0.85 -1.74 2.02
C VAL A 3 0.75 -2.16 0.55
N ALA A 4 0.21 -1.31 -0.33
CA ALA A 4 0.09 -1.62 -1.76
C ALA A 4 1.46 -1.81 -2.43
N GLN A 5 2.47 -1.07 -1.98
CA GLN A 5 3.84 -1.15 -2.51
C GLN A 5 4.51 -2.45 -2.05
N TYR A 6 4.29 -2.88 -0.80
CA TYR A 6 4.78 -4.18 -0.32
C TYR A 6 4.10 -5.36 -1.01
N MET A 7 2.79 -5.29 -1.27
CA MET A 7 2.11 -6.32 -2.08
C MET A 7 2.73 -6.45 -3.47
N PHE A 8 2.97 -5.31 -4.14
CA PHE A 8 3.61 -5.29 -5.46
C PHE A 8 5.03 -5.88 -5.42
N LEU A 9 5.82 -5.51 -4.40
CA LEU A 9 7.18 -6.02 -4.22
C LEU A 9 7.22 -7.55 -4.05
N HIS A 10 6.23 -8.12 -3.37
CA HIS A 10 6.12 -9.57 -3.13
C HIS A 10 5.31 -10.32 -4.20
N SER A 11 4.85 -9.64 -5.26
CA SER A 11 3.94 -10.20 -6.27
C SER A 11 2.65 -10.82 -5.68
N GLU A 12 2.20 -10.30 -4.52
CA GLU A 12 0.99 -10.76 -3.84
C GLU A 12 -0.25 -10.09 -4.41
N THR A 13 -1.32 -10.88 -4.58
CA THR A 13 -2.62 -10.38 -5.00
C THR A 13 -3.47 -9.91 -3.82
N ARG A 14 -4.56 -9.20 -4.12
CA ARG A 14 -5.56 -8.81 -3.11
C ARG A 14 -6.26 -10.02 -2.49
N SER A 15 -6.31 -11.14 -3.22
CA SER A 15 -6.89 -12.39 -2.72
C SER A 15 -5.95 -13.06 -1.72
N ASP A 16 -4.64 -13.06 -1.99
CA ASP A 16 -3.63 -13.62 -1.09
C ASP A 16 -3.60 -12.86 0.24
N LEU A 17 -3.59 -11.53 0.17
CA LEU A 17 -3.68 -10.68 1.37
C LEU A 17 -5.03 -10.83 2.10
N GLY A 18 -6.11 -11.08 1.35
CA GLY A 18 -7.42 -11.38 1.92
C GLY A 18 -7.42 -12.70 2.70
N GLN A 19 -6.80 -13.75 2.15
CA GLN A 19 -6.63 -15.03 2.83
C GLN A 19 -5.81 -14.88 4.12
N LEU A 20 -4.72 -14.12 4.09
CA LEU A 20 -3.91 -13.83 5.29
C LEU A 20 -4.75 -13.20 6.41
N LEU A 21 -5.68 -12.32 6.05
CA LEU A 21 -6.48 -11.54 7.00
C LEU A 21 -7.87 -12.12 7.28
N GLY A 22 -8.22 -13.26 6.66
CA GLY A 22 -9.56 -13.86 6.79
C GLY A 22 -10.69 -13.00 6.20
N VAL A 23 -10.38 -12.13 5.22
CA VAL A 23 -11.36 -11.22 4.58
C VAL A 23 -11.37 -11.40 3.06
N THR A 24 -12.43 -10.91 2.41
CA THR A 24 -12.50 -10.98 0.95
C THR A 24 -11.54 -9.98 0.28
N GLY A 25 -11.06 -10.31 -0.93
CA GLY A 25 -10.23 -9.38 -1.72
C GLY A 25 -10.92 -8.04 -2.04
N GLN A 26 -12.26 -8.00 -2.07
CA GLN A 26 -13.03 -6.75 -2.18
C GLN A 26 -12.85 -5.86 -0.94
N ASN A 27 -12.78 -6.45 0.26
CA ASN A 27 -12.52 -5.71 1.49
C ASN A 27 -11.12 -5.08 1.47
N ILE A 28 -10.10 -5.85 1.04
CA ILE A 28 -8.74 -5.37 0.82
C ILE A 28 -8.73 -4.21 -0.19
N SER A 29 -9.42 -4.35 -1.33
CA SER A 29 -9.53 -3.30 -2.35
C SER A 29 -10.07 -1.99 -1.76
N ARG A 30 -11.12 -2.04 -0.94
CA ARG A 30 -11.68 -0.84 -0.29
C ARG A 30 -10.66 -0.15 0.60
N ARG A 31 -9.83 -0.90 1.33
CA ARG A 31 -8.77 -0.35 2.20
C ARG A 31 -7.62 0.26 1.40
N LEU A 32 -7.19 -0.40 0.32
CA LEU A 32 -6.13 0.10 -0.56
C LEU A 32 -6.52 1.43 -1.23
N HIS A 33 -7.81 1.63 -1.51
CA HIS A 33 -8.35 2.89 -2.04
C HIS A 33 -8.74 3.91 -0.96
N GLY A 34 -8.52 3.61 0.33
CA GLY A 34 -8.83 4.52 1.44
C GLY A 34 -10.31 4.62 1.80
N TYR A 35 -11.19 3.79 1.24
CA TYR A 35 -12.61 3.74 1.59
C TYR A 35 -12.89 3.05 2.93
N ALA A 36 -11.91 2.30 3.45
CA ALA A 36 -11.97 1.65 4.75
C ALA A 36 -10.62 1.79 5.48
N LYS A 37 -10.68 1.90 6.81
CA LYS A 37 -9.49 1.95 7.67
C LYS A 37 -8.95 0.54 7.93
N TRP A 38 -7.66 0.47 8.22
CA TRP A 38 -7.02 -0.73 8.76
C TRP A 38 -7.16 -0.75 10.28
N SER A 39 -7.42 -1.94 10.84
CA SER A 39 -7.26 -2.14 12.28
C SER A 39 -5.78 -2.25 12.64
N ALA A 40 -5.44 -2.02 13.91
CA ALA A 40 -4.07 -2.20 14.40
C ALA A 40 -3.61 -3.67 14.29
N GLU A 41 -4.52 -4.61 14.55
CA GLU A 41 -4.27 -6.05 14.44
C GLU A 41 -3.91 -6.45 13.00
N GLU A 42 -4.63 -5.91 12.02
CA GLU A 42 -4.37 -6.18 10.61
C GLU A 42 -3.01 -5.62 10.18
N LEU A 43 -2.68 -4.40 10.62
CA LEU A 43 -1.36 -3.82 10.34
C LEU A 43 -0.24 -4.65 10.98
N LEU A 44 -0.45 -5.18 12.19
CA LEU A 44 0.50 -6.08 12.84
C LEU A 44 0.69 -7.38 12.05
N THR A 45 -0.39 -8.00 11.60
CA THR A 45 -0.32 -9.23 10.78
C THR A 45 0.40 -9.00 9.46
N ILE A 46 0.09 -7.91 8.75
CA ILE A 46 0.75 -7.53 7.50
C ILE A 46 2.23 -7.26 7.72
N ALA A 47 2.56 -6.45 8.75
CA ALA A 47 3.94 -6.12 9.05
C ALA A 47 4.76 -7.38 9.37
N THR A 48 4.21 -8.28 10.19
CA THR A 48 4.86 -9.55 10.54
C THR A 48 5.09 -10.42 9.29
N ASN A 49 4.11 -10.51 8.39
CA ASN A 49 4.24 -11.26 7.13
C ASN A 49 5.39 -10.74 6.25
N TYR A 50 5.60 -9.42 6.22
CA TYR A 50 6.65 -8.79 5.42
C TYR A 50 7.97 -8.55 6.18
N GLY A 51 8.11 -9.00 7.44
CA GLY A 51 9.31 -8.75 8.24
C GLY A 51 9.52 -7.27 8.61
N LEU A 52 8.42 -6.54 8.76
CA LEU A 52 8.35 -5.12 9.13
C LEU A 52 7.79 -4.96 10.55
N THR A 53 7.81 -3.73 11.05
CA THR A 53 7.05 -3.32 12.23
C THR A 53 5.75 -2.61 11.83
N PRO A 54 4.72 -2.56 12.69
CA PRO A 54 3.49 -1.82 12.38
C PRO A 54 3.75 -0.34 12.05
N ASN A 55 4.77 0.26 12.67
CA ASN A 55 5.14 1.65 12.45
C ASN A 55 5.60 1.92 11.01
N ASP A 56 6.14 0.91 10.32
CA ASP A 56 6.56 1.00 8.91
C ASP A 56 5.36 1.07 7.94
N LEU A 57 4.14 0.81 8.43
CA LEU A 57 2.90 0.85 7.65
C LEU A 57 1.99 2.03 8.03
N MET A 58 2.26 2.70 9.14
CA MET A 58 1.38 3.72 9.72
C MET A 58 1.77 5.14 9.27
N PRO A 59 0.81 5.98 8.87
CA PRO A 59 1.10 7.38 8.60
C PRO A 59 1.42 8.12 9.91
N THR A 60 2.28 9.13 9.83
CA THR A 60 2.67 9.99 10.94
C THR A 60 2.07 11.39 10.78
N ARG A 61 1.97 12.15 11.88
CA ARG A 61 1.56 13.56 11.81
C ARG A 61 2.77 14.43 11.58
N GLY A 62 2.71 15.26 10.54
CA GLY A 62 3.70 16.30 10.27
C GLY A 62 3.60 17.46 11.25
N VAL A 63 4.63 18.31 11.25
CA VAL A 63 4.69 19.53 12.08
C VAL A 63 3.59 20.54 11.75
N ASP A 64 3.09 20.52 10.53
CA ASP A 64 1.96 21.30 10.02
C ASP A 64 0.60 20.64 10.30
N GLY A 65 0.60 19.49 10.99
CA GLY A 65 -0.58 18.70 11.27
C GLY A 65 -1.08 17.87 10.09
N SER A 66 -0.39 17.85 8.94
CA SER A 66 -0.74 17.01 7.80
C SER A 66 -0.44 15.53 8.09
N TRP A 67 -1.04 14.62 7.31
CA TRP A 67 -0.70 13.20 7.37
C TRP A 67 0.42 12.90 6.39
N ILE A 68 1.55 12.42 6.93
CA ILE A 68 2.68 11.95 6.15
C ILE A 68 2.54 10.43 6.00
N PRO A 69 2.44 9.89 4.77
CA PRO A 69 2.39 8.45 4.57
C PRO A 69 3.64 7.75 5.11
N ALA A 70 3.50 6.50 5.55
CA ALA A 70 4.66 5.72 5.98
C ALA A 70 5.66 5.58 4.81
N PRO A 71 6.96 5.79 5.05
CA PRO A 71 7.97 5.64 4.01
C PRO A 71 8.04 4.19 3.52
N PHE A 72 8.24 4.00 2.22
CA PHE A 72 8.47 2.68 1.64
C PHE A 72 9.97 2.36 1.69
N VAL A 73 10.34 1.27 2.38
CA VAL A 73 11.74 0.84 2.56
C VAL A 73 11.90 -0.58 2.01
N PRO A 74 12.24 -0.75 0.72
CA PRO A 74 12.34 -2.07 0.10
C PRO A 74 13.51 -2.93 0.61
N GLY A 75 14.41 -2.38 1.42
CA GLY A 75 15.63 -3.04 1.92
C GLY A 75 15.40 -4.17 2.95
N ASN A 76 14.20 -4.28 3.52
CA ASN A 76 13.81 -5.41 4.37
C ASN A 76 13.25 -6.60 3.57
N ALA A 77 13.11 -6.45 2.25
CA ALA A 77 12.68 -7.55 1.39
C ALA A 77 13.81 -8.57 1.26
N LYS A 78 13.48 -9.83 1.52
CA LYS A 78 14.28 -10.97 1.10
C LYS A 78 14.63 -10.78 -0.38
N THR A 79 15.93 -10.71 -0.68
CA THR A 79 16.53 -10.31 -1.96
C THR A 79 15.65 -10.62 -3.18
N PRO A 80 15.14 -9.61 -3.92
CA PRO A 80 14.43 -9.87 -5.15
C PRO A 80 15.44 -10.30 -6.22
N ALA A 81 15.16 -11.41 -6.91
CA ALA A 81 15.82 -11.71 -8.16
C ALA A 81 15.48 -10.63 -9.19
N LEU A 82 16.53 -10.19 -9.89
CA LEU A 82 16.63 -9.10 -10.85
C LEU A 82 15.41 -8.96 -11.81
N ALA A 83 14.77 -7.80 -11.81
CA ALA A 83 14.05 -7.22 -12.95
C ALA A 83 14.14 -5.70 -12.79
N GLY A 84 15.03 -5.02 -13.53
CA GLY A 84 14.71 -4.62 -14.90
C GLY A 84 14.09 -3.23 -14.85
N ALA A 85 14.92 -2.21 -15.04
CA ALA A 85 14.56 -0.80 -14.97
C ALA A 85 13.35 -0.41 -15.83
N THR A 86 12.43 0.38 -15.26
CA THR A 86 11.82 1.54 -15.93
C THR A 86 11.29 2.52 -14.89
N GLN A 87 11.88 3.71 -14.85
CA GLN A 87 11.20 4.91 -14.38
C GLN A 87 10.05 5.22 -15.35
N SER A 88 8.84 5.44 -14.84
CA SER A 88 7.78 6.08 -15.61
C SER A 88 7.02 7.06 -14.73
N HIS A 89 7.38 8.33 -14.88
CA HIS A 89 6.52 9.47 -14.63
C HIS A 89 5.22 9.30 -15.43
N LEU A 90 4.11 8.94 -14.78
CA LEU A 90 2.79 9.01 -15.42
C LEU A 90 1.66 9.12 -14.37
N TRP A 91 1.64 10.21 -13.61
CA TRP A 91 0.42 10.59 -12.87
C TRP A 91 -0.06 12.02 -13.19
N GLU A 92 0.63 12.73 -14.06
CA GLU A 92 0.18 14.02 -14.60
C GLU A 92 -0.54 13.78 -15.92
N SER A 93 -1.87 13.72 -15.90
CA SER A 93 -2.81 14.17 -16.95
C SER A 93 -4.14 13.42 -16.81
N ASN A 94 -5.07 13.99 -16.06
CA ASN A 94 -6.50 13.66 -16.20
C ASN A 94 -7.24 14.94 -16.61
N PRO A 95 -7.35 15.24 -17.93
CA PRO A 95 -8.21 16.33 -18.38
C PRO A 95 -9.65 15.83 -18.31
N ARG A 96 -10.44 16.36 -17.37
CA ARG A 96 -11.87 16.06 -17.29
C ARG A 96 -12.59 16.66 -18.51
N PRO A 97 -13.48 15.94 -19.21
CA PRO A 97 -14.34 16.55 -20.20
C PRO A 97 -15.36 17.44 -19.47
N ILE A 98 -15.31 18.73 -19.75
CA ILE A 98 -16.40 19.65 -19.44
C ILE A 98 -17.42 19.56 -20.58
N HIS A 99 -18.57 18.93 -20.34
CA HIS A 99 -19.76 19.22 -21.13
C HIS A 99 -20.86 19.59 -20.14
N TYR A 100 -21.11 20.89 -20.04
CA TYR A 100 -22.45 21.41 -19.79
C TYR A 100 -23.17 21.36 -21.14
N GLU A 101 -24.30 20.66 -21.17
CA GLU A 101 -25.60 21.16 -21.65
C GLU A 101 -26.70 20.14 -21.31
#